data_AF-A0A1S2CHS4-F1
#
_entry.id   AF-A0A1S2CHS4-F1
#
_cell.length_a   1.000
_cell.length_b   1.000
_cell.length_c   1.000
_cell.angle_alpha   90.00
_cell.angle_beta   90.00
_cell.angle_gamma   90.00
#
_symmetry.space_group_name_H-M   'P 1'
#
loop_
_entity.id
_entity.type
_entity.pdbx_description
1 polymer ?
#
loop_
_entity_poly.entity_id
_entity_poly.type
_entity_poly.pdbx_seq_one_letter_code
_entity_poly.pdbx_strand_id
1 'polypeptide(L)'
;MSQNRPKSHQVASRKAVAEKIDDVLAGIRVPDLPYPAGKLSPETTNDWQALLFSCWTEQRNERVTHVLRSVHLDWSVRQINAAYVADRIMDVFLKTSGLHTALALRIARLRFYLAWRMNLEGNLAFSDLLLNWLDSFQEWRGWSDSGGRSSKALLDQLDALVVAVSASFNSGASSAVDAFCSQWQEDSARRNAQTGKLRQRLQETERGAARQRRSDQTSRALIGRALQGRKLPQPVLHFIFDHWQRLLKQAVWDSGINGETCRHGSKLLEWLVWIGDPALSDNDRDRLYHVGEQIGDRLVDVWSRVFEHPLTPNALAGIGAVMMSRLRGETPELTDALPDDHSFPWNPAWLSFEAPPHKEFKPYEEQWFVEGEGAAEQRRFFCAFLEDTAEILWTNGTGVKLGLQPWQAFCQSRDAGSIRPLPALTPFGEVLEETVHVLAVACEKQRKQREKAAEAAKARADALRKENQAAELKRKQQEAERLALLERQRQELEDQRLADEQAEQEQLYTQKTLLAQKQVTAINLGGWILVNAERPESEATRLKLAVRTNASRKLIFVDRLGLNRREFLEDELVLGLVEERIRVLGGAAEFDDTLSRVVGRIRVGRH
;
A
#
# COMPACT_ATOMS: atom_id res chain seq x y z
N MET A 1 0.78 32.67 21.52
CA MET A 1 -0.47 32.79 20.73
C MET A 1 -0.22 32.16 19.37
N SER A 2 -0.82 31.01 19.08
CA SER A 2 -0.82 30.42 17.74
C SER A 2 -2.29 30.23 17.34
N GLN A 3 -2.80 31.20 16.58
CA GLN A 3 -4.08 31.09 15.91
C GLN A 3 -3.87 30.21 14.67
N ASN A 4 -3.85 28.89 14.85
CA ASN A 4 -3.99 27.96 13.74
C ASN A 4 -5.48 27.76 13.47
N ARG A 5 -6.03 28.57 12.56
CA ARG A 5 -7.23 28.20 11.79
C ARG A 5 -6.76 27.50 10.51
N PRO A 6 -6.86 26.15 10.46
CA PRO A 6 -7.14 25.45 9.21
C PRO A 6 -8.24 24.38 9.40
N LYS A 7 -9.29 24.65 10.19
CA LYS A 7 -10.29 23.60 10.51
C LYS A 7 -11.30 23.30 9.38
N SER A 8 -11.62 24.24 8.48
CA SER A 8 -12.68 23.99 7.46
C SER A 8 -12.21 23.17 6.27
N HIS A 9 -10.99 23.42 5.77
CA HIS A 9 -10.45 22.69 4.60
C HIS A 9 -10.03 21.25 4.94
N GLN A 10 -9.45 21.01 6.12
CA GLN A 10 -9.09 19.65 6.58
C GLN A 10 -10.31 18.75 6.78
N VAL A 11 -11.42 19.26 7.32
CA VAL A 11 -12.63 18.47 7.59
C VAL A 11 -13.33 18.07 6.28
N ALA A 12 -13.39 18.97 5.29
CA ALA A 12 -13.92 18.67 3.97
C ALA A 12 -13.07 17.63 3.23
N SER A 13 -11.74 17.71 3.35
CA SER A 13 -10.80 16.72 2.78
C SER A 13 -10.98 15.34 3.41
N ARG A 14 -11.08 15.27 4.74
CA ARG A 14 -11.28 14.02 5.50
C ARG A 14 -12.57 13.28 5.09
N LYS A 15 -13.66 14.00 4.83
CA LYS A 15 -14.94 13.39 4.40
C LYS A 15 -14.86 12.82 2.97
N ALA A 16 -14.20 13.52 2.05
CA ALA A 16 -13.98 13.02 0.69
C ALA A 16 -13.02 11.82 0.64
N VAL A 17 -12.04 11.78 1.55
CA VAL A 17 -11.16 10.62 1.76
C VAL A 17 -11.96 9.44 2.31
N ALA A 18 -12.85 9.68 3.27
CA ALA A 18 -13.69 8.65 3.87
C ALA A 18 -14.49 7.89 2.80
N GLU A 19 -15.18 8.58 1.88
CA GLU A 19 -15.92 7.94 0.79
C GLU A 19 -15.06 7.03 -0.11
N LYS A 20 -13.79 7.40 -0.34
CA LYS A 20 -12.85 6.59 -1.13
C LYS A 20 -12.43 5.29 -0.43
N ILE A 21 -12.56 5.20 0.90
CA ILE A 21 -12.21 3.99 1.65
C ILE A 21 -13.08 2.82 1.20
N ASP A 22 -14.39 3.01 1.06
CA ASP A 22 -15.29 1.92 0.68
C ASP A 22 -15.03 1.41 -0.75
N ASP A 23 -14.69 2.31 -1.68
CA ASP A 23 -14.29 1.94 -3.03
C ASP A 23 -13.00 1.12 -3.04
N VAL A 24 -12.02 1.50 -2.22
CA VAL A 24 -10.76 0.74 -2.06
C VAL A 24 -11.06 -0.63 -1.45
N LEU A 25 -11.84 -0.69 -0.37
CA LEU A 25 -12.20 -1.93 0.32
C LEU A 25 -12.93 -2.91 -0.60
N ALA A 26 -13.79 -2.44 -1.50
CA ALA A 26 -14.47 -3.29 -2.46
C ALA A 26 -13.58 -3.71 -3.65
N GLY A 27 -12.79 -2.78 -4.17
CA GLY A 27 -12.24 -2.89 -5.53
C GLY A 27 -10.77 -3.30 -5.64
N ILE A 28 -9.93 -2.93 -4.69
CA ILE A 28 -8.48 -3.12 -4.84
C ILE A 28 -8.13 -4.61 -4.87
N ARG A 29 -7.16 -5.00 -5.71
CA ARG A 29 -6.54 -6.33 -5.67
C ARG A 29 -5.03 -6.17 -5.58
N VAL A 30 -4.46 -6.82 -4.58
CA VAL A 30 -3.02 -6.79 -4.30
C VAL A 30 -2.41 -8.15 -4.64
N PRO A 31 -1.31 -8.22 -5.39
CA PRO A 31 -0.64 -9.49 -5.65
C PRO A 31 -0.31 -10.26 -4.37
N ASP A 32 -0.31 -11.59 -4.48
CA ASP A 32 0.09 -12.53 -3.41
C ASP A 32 -0.81 -12.53 -2.16
N LEU A 33 -1.93 -11.80 -2.13
CA LEU A 33 -2.93 -11.92 -1.06
C LEU A 33 -3.94 -13.05 -1.37
N PRO A 34 -4.50 -13.72 -0.33
CA PRO A 34 -5.31 -14.93 -0.49
C PRO A 34 -6.75 -14.63 -0.96
N TYR A 35 -6.90 -13.98 -2.12
CA TYR A 35 -8.22 -13.65 -2.66
C TYR A 35 -8.99 -14.90 -3.10
N PRO A 36 -10.30 -14.97 -2.81
CA PRO A 36 -11.12 -16.08 -3.24
C PRO A 36 -11.29 -16.06 -4.77
N ALA A 37 -11.36 -17.24 -5.39
CA ALA A 37 -11.52 -17.38 -6.84
C ALA A 37 -12.89 -16.87 -7.35
N GLY A 38 -13.87 -16.70 -6.47
CA GLY A 38 -15.22 -16.24 -6.79
C GLY A 38 -15.86 -15.43 -5.65
N LYS A 39 -17.14 -15.06 -5.82
CA LYS A 39 -17.91 -14.44 -4.73
C LYS A 39 -18.25 -15.52 -3.71
N LEU A 40 -17.68 -15.41 -2.52
CA LEU A 40 -18.08 -16.21 -1.37
C LEU A 40 -19.48 -15.78 -0.90
N SER A 41 -20.29 -16.75 -0.47
CA SER A 41 -21.54 -16.46 0.24
C SER A 41 -21.21 -15.96 1.66
N PRO A 42 -22.11 -15.20 2.30
CA PRO A 42 -21.92 -14.77 3.69
C PRO A 42 -21.70 -15.95 4.65
N GLU A 43 -22.35 -17.09 4.39
CA GLU A 43 -22.25 -18.31 5.20
C GLU A 43 -20.93 -19.07 5.06
N THR A 44 -20.21 -18.88 3.94
CA THR A 44 -18.90 -19.52 3.69
C THR A 44 -17.73 -18.63 4.09
N THR A 45 -17.98 -17.36 4.38
CA THR A 45 -16.95 -16.42 4.82
C THR A 45 -16.63 -16.65 6.29
N ASN A 46 -15.38 -16.98 6.61
CA ASN A 46 -14.98 -17.18 8.00
C ASN A 46 -14.93 -15.85 8.76
N ASP A 47 -15.43 -15.87 10.00
CA ASP A 47 -15.28 -14.73 10.89
C ASP A 47 -13.87 -14.68 11.48
N TRP A 48 -13.09 -13.73 11.02
CA TRP A 48 -11.74 -13.45 11.52
C TRP A 48 -11.72 -12.69 12.86
N GLN A 49 -12.86 -12.28 13.43
CA GLN A 49 -12.89 -11.50 14.66
C GLN A 49 -12.17 -12.21 15.81
N ALA A 50 -12.43 -13.50 16.02
CA ALA A 50 -11.75 -14.29 17.06
C ALA A 50 -10.23 -14.37 16.84
N LEU A 51 -9.79 -14.49 15.58
CA LEU A 51 -8.38 -14.51 15.20
C LEU A 51 -7.69 -13.16 15.47
N LEU A 52 -8.31 -12.07 15.03
CA LEU A 52 -7.78 -10.71 15.26
C LEU A 52 -7.78 -10.37 16.76
N PHE A 53 -8.81 -10.82 17.49
CA PHE A 53 -8.89 -10.63 18.93
C PHE A 53 -7.81 -11.40 19.68
N SER A 54 -7.55 -12.67 19.34
CA SER A 54 -6.43 -13.44 19.88
C SER A 54 -5.09 -12.71 19.64
N CYS A 55 -4.86 -12.22 18.41
CA CYS A 55 -3.66 -11.45 18.09
C CYS A 55 -3.52 -10.19 18.95
N TRP A 56 -4.62 -9.48 19.18
CA TRP A 56 -4.67 -8.33 20.07
C TRP A 56 -4.35 -8.71 21.52
N THR A 57 -4.99 -9.75 22.07
CA THR A 57 -4.78 -10.19 23.46
C THR A 57 -3.37 -10.68 23.72
N GLU A 58 -2.76 -11.36 22.74
CA GLU A 58 -1.37 -11.82 22.76
C GLU A 58 -0.36 -10.70 22.51
N GLN A 59 -0.83 -9.46 22.28
CA GLN A 59 0.00 -8.29 22.06
C GLN A 59 0.95 -8.43 20.85
N ARG A 60 0.55 -9.22 19.85
CA ARG A 60 1.26 -9.39 18.57
C ARG A 60 1.27 -8.07 17.80
N ASN A 61 2.27 -7.88 16.93
CA ASN A 61 2.45 -6.66 16.14
C ASN A 61 2.81 -6.93 14.67
N GLU A 62 2.64 -8.16 14.20
CA GLU A 62 2.83 -8.51 12.79
C GLU A 62 1.70 -7.96 11.92
N ARG A 63 1.88 -7.98 10.61
CA ARG A 63 0.88 -7.46 9.65
C ARG A 63 -0.36 -8.34 9.63
N VAL A 64 -1.55 -7.75 9.55
CA VAL A 64 -2.82 -8.49 9.45
C VAL A 64 -2.83 -9.36 8.19
N THR A 65 -2.27 -8.85 7.09
CA THR A 65 -2.09 -9.61 5.84
C THR A 65 -1.19 -10.83 6.01
N HIS A 66 -0.21 -10.80 6.92
CA HIS A 66 0.63 -11.96 7.23
C HIS A 66 -0.18 -13.01 8.01
N VAL A 67 -0.94 -12.58 9.02
CA VAL A 67 -1.83 -13.45 9.79
C VAL A 67 -2.83 -14.17 8.87
N LEU A 68 -3.47 -13.43 7.96
CA LEU A 68 -4.40 -14.01 6.98
C LEU A 68 -3.77 -15.04 6.05
N ARG A 69 -2.49 -14.87 5.67
CA ARG A 69 -1.76 -15.84 4.83
C ARG A 69 -1.35 -17.09 5.61
N SER A 70 -1.08 -16.94 6.90
CA SER A 70 -0.67 -18.05 7.76
C SER A 70 -1.82 -19.01 8.08
N VAL A 71 -3.07 -18.57 7.89
CA VAL A 71 -4.28 -19.33 8.16
C VAL A 71 -4.99 -19.66 6.85
N HIS A 72 -5.05 -20.96 6.53
CA HIS A 72 -5.69 -21.47 5.30
C HIS A 72 -7.22 -21.52 5.43
N LEU A 73 -7.86 -20.36 5.42
CA LEU A 73 -9.32 -20.20 5.44
C LEU A 73 -9.78 -19.32 4.27
N ASP A 74 -11.06 -19.42 3.93
CA ASP A 74 -11.70 -18.58 2.92
C ASP A 74 -12.02 -17.21 3.50
N TRP A 75 -11.31 -16.20 3.01
CA TRP A 75 -11.47 -14.80 3.38
C TRP A 75 -12.22 -14.02 2.31
N SER A 76 -13.16 -13.17 2.71
CA SER A 76 -13.80 -12.27 1.77
C SER A 76 -12.82 -11.23 1.24
N VAL A 77 -13.09 -10.73 0.04
CA VAL A 77 -12.35 -9.61 -0.56
C VAL A 77 -12.26 -8.42 0.38
N ARG A 78 -13.35 -8.10 1.09
CA ARG A 78 -13.41 -6.95 2.00
C ARG A 78 -12.49 -7.13 3.20
N GLN A 79 -12.43 -8.33 3.79
CA GLN A 79 -11.50 -8.65 4.89
C GLN A 79 -10.04 -8.50 4.45
N ILE A 80 -9.68 -9.08 3.30
CA ILE A 80 -8.31 -9.01 2.76
C ILE A 80 -7.91 -7.56 2.48
N ASN A 81 -8.81 -6.79 1.88
CA ASN A 81 -8.56 -5.39 1.57
C ASN A 81 -8.49 -4.53 2.84
N ALA A 82 -9.34 -4.77 3.84
CA ALA A 82 -9.29 -4.07 5.13
C ALA A 82 -7.98 -4.36 5.87
N ALA A 83 -7.50 -5.61 5.84
CA ALA A 83 -6.18 -5.99 6.37
C ALA A 83 -5.05 -5.20 5.70
N TYR A 84 -5.04 -5.17 4.36
CA TYR A 84 -4.02 -4.49 3.58
C TYR A 84 -4.03 -2.98 3.81
N VAL A 85 -5.21 -2.36 3.83
CA VAL A 85 -5.36 -0.91 4.07
C VAL A 85 -4.89 -0.56 5.48
N ALA A 86 -5.27 -1.35 6.50
CA ALA A 86 -4.85 -1.13 7.88
C ALA A 86 -3.32 -1.24 8.03
N ASP A 87 -2.74 -2.30 7.47
CA ASP A 87 -1.28 -2.50 7.46
C ASP A 87 -0.58 -1.33 6.77
N ARG A 88 -1.09 -0.87 5.61
CA ARG A 88 -0.47 0.21 4.86
C ARG A 88 -0.51 1.55 5.59
N ILE A 89 -1.66 1.92 6.16
CA ILE A 89 -1.82 3.15 6.95
C ILE A 89 -0.88 3.10 8.15
N MET A 90 -0.89 2.00 8.90
CA MET A 90 -0.05 1.87 10.09
C MET A 90 1.43 1.83 9.75
N ASP A 91 1.86 1.16 8.68
CA ASP A 91 3.27 1.13 8.28
C ASP A 91 3.79 2.52 7.89
N VAL A 92 3.00 3.30 7.14
CA VAL A 92 3.36 4.68 6.81
C VAL A 92 3.39 5.52 8.08
N PHE A 93 2.34 5.46 8.90
CA PHE A 93 2.24 6.24 10.13
C PHE A 93 3.39 5.95 11.08
N LEU A 94 3.67 4.68 11.39
CA LEU A 94 4.75 4.34 12.31
C LEU A 94 6.11 4.80 11.79
N LYS A 95 6.34 4.73 10.48
CA LYS A 95 7.58 5.17 9.84
C LYS A 95 7.75 6.69 9.84
N THR A 96 6.66 7.45 9.69
CA THR A 96 6.69 8.93 9.60
C THR A 96 6.28 9.62 10.90
N SER A 97 5.86 8.87 11.91
CA SER A 97 5.40 9.42 13.18
C SER A 97 6.53 10.00 14.02
N GLY A 98 7.79 9.59 13.81
CA GLY A 98 8.89 10.00 14.71
C GLY A 98 8.69 9.58 16.18
N LEU A 99 7.75 8.66 16.45
CA LEU A 99 7.54 8.09 17.77
C LEU A 99 8.73 7.23 18.18
N HIS A 100 8.98 7.15 19.48
CA HIS A 100 9.98 6.22 20.00
C HIS A 100 9.60 4.77 19.65
N THR A 101 10.59 3.94 19.31
CA THR A 101 10.41 2.56 18.86
C THR A 101 9.48 1.74 19.78
N ALA A 102 9.65 1.88 21.10
CA ALA A 102 8.79 1.21 22.09
C ALA A 102 7.30 1.60 21.99
N LEU A 103 7.00 2.89 21.73
CA LEU A 103 5.62 3.35 21.53
C LEU A 103 5.09 2.88 20.17
N ALA A 104 5.92 3.00 19.12
CA ALA A 104 5.57 2.57 17.77
C ALA A 104 5.16 1.08 17.76
N LEU A 105 5.89 0.21 18.46
CA LEU A 105 5.56 -1.23 18.57
C LEU A 105 4.22 -1.50 19.25
N ARG A 106 3.87 -0.72 20.29
CA ARG A 106 2.58 -0.85 20.99
C ARG A 106 1.42 -0.34 20.13
N ILE A 107 1.61 0.81 19.48
CA ILE A 107 0.60 1.46 18.64
C ILE A 107 0.38 0.66 17.35
N ALA A 108 1.41 -0.03 16.84
CA ALA A 108 1.32 -0.88 15.65
C ALA A 108 0.18 -1.90 15.71
N ARG A 109 -0.12 -2.42 16.90
CA ARG A 109 -1.16 -3.42 17.17
C ARG A 109 -2.55 -2.95 16.75
N LEU A 110 -2.80 -1.64 16.71
CA LEU A 110 -4.09 -1.08 16.31
C LEU A 110 -4.51 -1.49 14.90
N ARG A 111 -3.57 -1.94 14.04
CA ARG A 111 -3.89 -2.53 12.74
C ARG A 111 -4.96 -3.62 12.82
N PHE A 112 -4.98 -4.45 13.88
CA PHE A 112 -5.98 -5.51 14.05
C PHE A 112 -7.38 -4.91 14.27
N TYR A 113 -7.47 -3.93 15.18
CA TYR A 113 -8.71 -3.20 15.45
C TYR A 113 -9.19 -2.43 14.21
N LEU A 114 -8.30 -1.68 13.55
CA LEU A 114 -8.63 -0.90 12.36
C LEU A 114 -9.09 -1.78 11.19
N ALA A 115 -8.42 -2.91 10.93
CA ALA A 115 -8.83 -3.87 9.91
C ALA A 115 -10.23 -4.43 10.19
N TRP A 116 -10.49 -4.80 11.45
CA TRP A 116 -11.81 -5.28 11.88
C TRP A 116 -12.89 -4.20 11.70
N ARG A 117 -12.67 -2.97 12.18
CA ARG A 117 -13.64 -1.86 12.05
C ARG A 117 -13.87 -1.47 10.60
N MET A 118 -12.84 -1.35 9.78
CA MET A 118 -13.01 -1.05 8.35
C MET A 118 -13.81 -2.13 7.62
N ASN A 119 -13.63 -3.40 7.98
CA ASN A 119 -14.43 -4.47 7.39
C ASN A 119 -15.91 -4.33 7.74
N LEU A 120 -16.25 -4.00 8.98
CA LEU A 120 -17.64 -3.87 9.43
C LEU A 120 -18.30 -2.56 8.99
N GLU A 121 -17.59 -1.45 9.08
CA GLU A 121 -18.16 -0.10 9.05
C GLU A 121 -17.63 0.75 7.89
N GLY A 122 -16.64 0.24 7.16
CA GLY A 122 -16.07 0.94 6.02
C GLY A 122 -15.41 2.24 6.42
N ASN A 123 -15.88 3.33 5.84
CA ASN A 123 -15.37 4.67 6.12
C ASN A 123 -15.68 5.18 7.54
N LEU A 124 -16.72 4.67 8.20
CA LEU A 124 -17.10 5.06 9.56
C LEU A 124 -16.17 4.48 10.63
N ALA A 125 -15.23 3.60 10.26
CA ALA A 125 -14.23 3.02 11.17
C ALA A 125 -13.31 4.06 11.83
N PHE A 126 -13.22 5.26 11.25
CA PHE A 126 -12.40 6.36 11.75
C PHE A 126 -13.29 7.46 12.34
N SER A 127 -13.67 7.32 13.61
CA SER A 127 -14.37 8.38 14.34
C SER A 127 -13.47 9.61 14.51
N ASP A 128 -14.07 10.81 14.60
CA ASP A 128 -13.31 12.04 14.88
C ASP A 128 -12.54 11.93 16.22
N LEU A 129 -13.10 11.21 17.19
CA LEU A 129 -12.45 10.93 18.48
C LEU A 129 -11.17 10.10 18.30
N LEU A 130 -11.25 9.02 17.52
CA LEU A 130 -10.10 8.16 17.24
C LEU A 130 -9.01 8.91 16.46
N LEU A 131 -9.38 9.67 15.43
CA LEU A 131 -8.43 10.45 14.64
C LEU A 131 -7.74 11.53 15.48
N ASN A 132 -8.51 12.28 16.28
CA ASN A 132 -7.93 13.30 17.15
C ASN A 132 -7.04 12.69 18.23
N TRP A 133 -7.39 11.51 18.75
CA TRP A 133 -6.54 10.77 19.68
C TRP A 133 -5.23 10.32 19.02
N LEU A 134 -5.28 9.74 17.81
CA LEU A 134 -4.08 9.32 17.09
C LEU A 134 -3.19 10.53 16.72
N ASP A 135 -3.78 11.64 16.31
CA ASP A 135 -3.07 12.89 16.03
C ASP A 135 -2.42 13.46 17.32
N SER A 136 -3.01 13.25 18.49
CA SER A 136 -2.47 13.73 19.78
C SER A 136 -1.15 13.06 20.20
N PHE A 137 -0.75 11.94 19.58
CA PHE A 137 0.57 11.34 19.82
C PHE A 137 1.73 12.27 19.45
N GLN A 138 1.48 13.36 18.73
CA GLN A 138 2.41 14.48 18.56
C GLN A 138 2.96 15.04 19.87
N GLU A 139 2.17 15.02 20.95
CA GLU A 139 2.60 15.48 22.27
C GLU A 139 3.67 14.58 22.88
N TRP A 140 3.69 13.31 22.46
CA TRP A 140 4.55 12.26 23.03
C TRP A 140 5.81 11.99 22.21
N ARG A 141 6.11 12.86 21.25
CA ARG A 141 7.37 12.84 20.48
C ARG A 141 8.62 12.90 21.36
N GLY A 142 8.46 13.54 22.51
CA GLY A 142 9.47 13.67 23.54
C GLY A 142 9.66 12.48 24.45
N TRP A 143 8.83 11.44 24.31
CA TRP A 143 8.88 10.31 25.20
C TRP A 143 10.16 9.50 24.98
N SER A 144 10.76 9.04 26.07
CA SER A 144 11.87 8.09 26.10
C SER A 144 11.63 7.12 27.24
N ASP A 145 12.15 5.91 27.10
CA ASP A 145 12.02 4.86 28.11
C ASP A 145 12.65 5.27 29.46
N SER A 146 13.74 6.02 29.40
CA SER A 146 14.47 6.61 30.52
C SER A 146 13.71 7.71 31.28
N GLY A 147 12.54 8.15 30.81
CA GLY A 147 11.78 9.29 31.35
C GLY A 147 11.17 9.11 32.75
N GLY A 148 11.56 8.06 33.48
CA GLY A 148 11.16 7.81 34.86
C GLY A 148 9.66 7.65 35.07
N ARG A 149 9.07 8.41 36.00
CA ARG A 149 7.62 8.32 36.30
C ARG A 149 6.75 8.81 35.14
N SER A 150 7.21 9.82 34.40
CA SER A 150 6.47 10.40 33.27
C SER A 150 6.37 9.43 32.11
N SER A 151 7.40 8.60 31.88
CA SER A 151 7.38 7.60 30.82
C SER A 151 6.44 6.44 31.15
N LYS A 152 6.43 5.97 32.41
CA LYS A 152 5.54 4.92 32.91
C LYS A 152 4.07 5.29 32.79
N ALA A 153 3.70 6.52 33.16
CA ALA A 153 2.30 6.97 33.10
C ALA A 153 1.69 6.86 31.70
N LEU A 154 2.46 7.13 30.64
CA LEU A 154 2.00 6.94 29.26
C LEU A 154 1.81 5.44 28.94
N LEU A 155 2.73 4.58 29.37
CA LEU A 155 2.61 3.15 29.13
C LEU A 155 1.39 2.56 29.83
N ASP A 156 1.12 2.99 31.08
CA ASP A 156 -0.07 2.58 31.83
C ASP A 156 -1.37 3.04 31.11
N GLN A 157 -1.38 4.24 30.52
CA GLN A 157 -2.51 4.70 29.70
C GLN A 157 -2.67 3.87 28.41
N LEU A 158 -1.58 3.45 27.78
CA LEU A 158 -1.64 2.54 26.63
C LEU A 158 -2.06 1.12 27.03
N ASP A 159 -1.82 0.69 28.27
CA ASP A 159 -2.35 -0.58 28.76
C ASP A 159 -3.87 -0.49 28.96
N ALA A 160 -4.42 0.68 29.32
CA ALA A 160 -5.87 0.92 29.34
C ALA A 160 -6.51 0.86 27.93
N LEU A 161 -5.78 1.24 26.88
CA LEU A 161 -6.23 1.04 25.49
C LEU A 161 -6.40 -0.45 25.16
N VAL A 162 -5.52 -1.32 25.67
CA VAL A 162 -5.64 -2.79 25.49
C VAL A 162 -6.98 -3.28 26.02
N VAL A 163 -7.39 -2.80 27.18
CA VAL A 163 -8.69 -3.12 27.80
C VAL A 163 -9.85 -2.56 26.96
N ALA A 164 -9.77 -1.30 26.54
CA ALA A 164 -10.82 -0.65 25.75
C ALA A 164 -11.09 -1.37 24.41
N VAL A 165 -10.02 -1.68 23.66
CA VAL A 165 -10.14 -2.43 22.40
C VAL A 165 -10.63 -3.85 22.61
N SER A 166 -10.21 -4.52 23.70
CA SER A 166 -10.73 -5.85 24.05
C SER A 166 -12.23 -5.82 24.35
N ALA A 167 -12.70 -4.80 25.07
CA ALA A 167 -14.13 -4.59 25.31
C ALA A 167 -14.89 -4.33 24.01
N SER A 168 -14.29 -3.61 23.06
CA SER A 168 -14.87 -3.45 21.72
C SER A 168 -14.97 -4.77 20.96
N PHE A 169 -13.92 -5.61 20.95
CA PHE A 169 -14.00 -6.94 20.33
C PHE A 169 -15.08 -7.83 20.95
N ASN A 170 -15.29 -7.76 22.27
CA ASN A 170 -16.31 -8.57 22.95
C ASN A 170 -17.74 -8.06 22.70
N SER A 171 -17.94 -6.74 22.63
CA SER A 171 -19.28 -6.13 22.47
C SER A 171 -19.69 -5.90 21.02
N GLY A 172 -18.74 -5.89 20.08
CA GLY A 172 -18.95 -5.49 18.68
C GLY A 172 -19.04 -3.97 18.47
N ALA A 173 -19.05 -3.15 19.53
CA ALA A 173 -19.24 -1.70 19.45
C ALA A 173 -17.93 -0.90 19.62
N SER A 174 -17.84 0.28 19.01
CA SER A 174 -16.70 1.20 19.17
C SER A 174 -16.74 2.01 20.48
N SER A 175 -17.86 2.00 21.20
CA SER A 175 -18.13 2.90 22.34
C SER A 175 -17.07 2.87 23.43
N ALA A 176 -16.48 1.71 23.73
CA ALA A 176 -15.39 1.59 24.71
C ALA A 176 -14.12 2.33 24.27
N VAL A 177 -13.76 2.23 22.98
CA VAL A 177 -12.62 2.94 22.39
C VAL A 177 -12.91 4.44 22.26
N ASP A 178 -14.14 4.82 21.87
CA ASP A 178 -14.54 6.23 21.79
C ASP A 178 -14.53 6.90 23.18
N ALA A 179 -14.97 6.19 24.23
CA ALA A 179 -14.88 6.64 25.61
C ALA A 179 -13.42 6.81 26.07
N PHE A 180 -12.55 5.85 25.75
CA PHE A 180 -11.11 5.96 26.01
C PHE A 180 -10.49 7.18 25.31
N CYS A 181 -10.80 7.39 24.02
CA CYS A 181 -10.29 8.54 23.26
C CYS A 181 -10.78 9.87 23.84
N SER A 182 -12.03 9.93 24.29
CA SER A 182 -12.60 11.13 24.94
C SER A 182 -11.90 11.44 26.26
N GLN A 183 -11.72 10.43 27.12
CA GLN A 183 -10.99 10.59 28.39
C GLN A 183 -9.55 11.05 28.15
N TRP A 184 -8.88 10.50 27.15
CA TRP A 184 -7.52 10.91 26.80
C TRP A 184 -7.43 12.38 26.39
N GLN A 185 -8.39 12.88 25.60
CA GLN A 185 -8.43 14.30 25.19
C GLN A 185 -8.56 15.23 26.40
N GLU A 186 -9.42 14.89 27.35
CA GLU A 186 -9.58 15.65 28.60
C GLU A 186 -8.28 15.63 29.44
N ASP A 187 -7.63 14.46 29.53
CA ASP A 187 -6.38 14.29 30.24
C ASP A 187 -5.23 15.05 29.57
N SER A 188 -5.17 15.05 28.24
CA SER A 188 -4.18 15.78 27.44
C SER A 188 -4.28 17.29 27.70
N ALA A 189 -5.49 17.87 27.63
CA ALA A 189 -5.69 19.28 27.89
C ALA A 189 -5.19 19.70 29.28
N ARG A 190 -5.50 18.90 30.31
CA ARG A 190 -5.02 19.12 31.68
C ARG A 190 -3.49 18.99 31.78
N ARG A 191 -2.91 17.93 31.19
CA ARG A 191 -1.46 17.69 31.19
C ARG A 191 -0.68 18.79 30.48
N ASN A 192 -1.16 19.28 29.34
CA ASN A 192 -0.52 20.36 28.59
C ASN A 192 -0.49 21.67 29.38
N ALA A 193 -1.62 22.04 30.01
CA ALA A 193 -1.69 23.23 30.85
C ALA A 193 -0.73 23.16 32.05
N GLN A 194 -0.64 22.00 32.70
CA GLN A 194 0.29 21.78 33.82
C GLN A 194 1.76 21.80 33.35
N THR A 195 2.06 21.15 32.23
CA THR A 195 3.41 21.07 31.65
C THR A 195 3.92 22.46 31.26
N GLY A 196 3.09 23.30 30.65
CA GLY A 196 3.47 24.67 30.30
C GLY A 196 3.90 25.49 31.51
N LYS A 197 3.13 25.44 32.60
CA LYS A 197 3.47 26.13 33.86
C LYS A 197 4.76 25.59 34.49
N LEU A 198 4.91 24.26 34.51
CA LEU A 198 6.12 23.63 35.06
C LEU A 198 7.36 24.02 34.26
N ARG A 199 7.26 24.03 32.93
CA ARG A 199 8.33 24.45 32.03
C ARG A 199 8.75 25.90 32.27
N GLN A 200 7.79 26.81 32.34
CA GLN A 200 8.07 28.23 32.60
C GLN A 200 8.81 28.42 33.93
N ARG A 201 8.30 27.80 35.00
CA ARG A 201 8.94 27.87 36.32
C ARG A 201 10.36 27.27 36.34
N LEU A 202 10.57 26.17 35.61
CA LEU A 202 11.90 25.57 35.47
C LEU A 202 12.84 26.52 34.74
N GLN A 203 12.40 27.12 33.64
CA GLN A 203 13.18 28.09 32.86
C GLN A 203 13.57 29.30 33.71
N GLU A 204 12.64 29.87 34.48
CA GLU A 204 12.91 30.99 35.39
C GLU A 204 13.93 30.60 36.48
N THR A 205 13.75 29.44 37.11
CA THR A 205 14.70 28.90 38.10
C THR A 205 16.10 28.73 37.52
N GLU A 206 16.21 28.12 36.33
CA GLU A 206 17.50 27.83 35.70
C GLU A 206 18.18 29.08 35.15
N ARG A 207 17.42 30.09 34.68
CA ARG A 207 17.97 31.41 34.33
C ARG A 207 18.57 32.10 35.56
N GLY A 208 17.85 32.10 36.68
CA GLY A 208 18.39 32.62 37.95
C GLY A 208 19.65 31.88 38.39
N ALA A 209 19.66 30.55 38.29
CA ALA A 209 20.81 29.73 38.62
C ALA A 209 22.00 29.97 37.66
N ALA A 210 21.75 30.20 36.37
CA ALA A 210 22.77 30.52 35.38
C ALA A 210 23.44 31.86 35.68
N ARG A 211 22.63 32.91 35.97
CA ARG A 211 23.15 34.20 36.43
C ARG A 211 24.03 34.05 37.68
N GLN A 212 23.67 33.14 38.58
CA GLN A 212 24.41 32.94 39.84
C GLN A 212 25.75 32.27 39.57
N ARG A 213 25.76 31.26 38.70
CA ARG A 213 26.99 30.61 38.22
C ARG A 213 27.88 31.61 37.49
N ARG A 214 27.32 32.46 36.63
CA ARG A 214 28.04 33.53 35.92
C ARG A 214 28.74 34.48 36.88
N SER A 215 28.04 34.98 37.90
CA SER A 215 28.63 35.86 38.91
C SER A 215 29.72 35.18 39.73
N ASP A 216 29.51 33.91 40.11
CA ASP A 216 30.51 33.13 40.84
C ASP A 216 31.79 32.96 40.03
N GLN A 217 31.67 32.48 38.78
CA GLN A 217 32.80 32.24 37.90
C GLN A 217 33.56 33.53 37.54
N THR A 218 32.83 34.63 37.32
CA THR A 218 33.45 35.93 37.04
C THR A 218 34.22 36.46 38.26
N SER A 219 33.66 36.35 39.46
CA SER A 219 34.35 36.74 40.70
C SER A 219 35.62 35.93 40.94
N ARG A 220 35.55 34.60 40.68
CA ARG A 220 36.71 33.71 40.73
C ARG A 220 37.76 34.10 39.71
N ALA A 221 37.35 34.46 38.49
CA ALA A 221 38.28 34.89 37.45
C ALA A 221 38.97 36.22 37.78
N LEU A 222 38.27 37.16 38.43
CA LEU A 222 38.85 38.42 38.91
C LEU A 222 39.93 38.19 39.97
N ILE A 223 39.62 37.34 40.97
CA ILE A 223 40.56 36.97 42.03
C ILE A 223 41.73 36.18 41.47
N GLY A 224 41.45 35.16 40.66
CA GLY A 224 42.46 34.31 40.03
C GLY A 224 43.47 35.14 39.24
N ARG A 225 42.98 36.07 38.39
CA ARG A 225 43.85 36.99 37.64
C ARG A 225 44.69 37.88 38.56
N ALA A 226 44.13 38.38 39.65
CA ALA A 226 44.85 39.26 40.57
C ALA A 226 45.92 38.51 41.38
N LEU A 227 45.67 37.25 41.72
CA LEU A 227 46.53 36.42 42.57
C LEU A 227 47.52 35.53 41.81
N GLN A 228 47.33 35.31 40.51
CA GLN A 228 48.17 34.42 39.70
C GLN A 228 49.66 34.81 39.79
N GLY A 229 50.50 33.85 40.22
CA GLY A 229 51.94 34.03 40.35
C GLY A 229 52.38 34.95 41.50
N ARG A 230 51.49 35.25 42.45
CA ARG A 230 51.76 36.15 43.58
C ARG A 230 51.99 35.38 44.87
N LYS A 231 52.77 35.98 45.77
CA LYS A 231 52.89 35.57 47.17
C LYS A 231 52.40 36.71 48.06
N LEU A 232 51.50 36.42 48.98
CA LEU A 232 50.84 37.42 49.81
C LEU A 232 50.82 36.98 51.28
N PRO A 233 50.69 37.92 52.23
CA PRO A 233 50.48 37.59 53.63
C PRO A 233 49.15 36.88 53.85
N GLN A 234 49.13 35.86 54.71
CA GLN A 234 47.94 35.09 55.03
C GLN A 234 46.73 35.93 55.46
N PRO A 235 46.87 37.02 56.26
CA PRO A 235 45.73 37.87 56.62
C PRO A 235 45.07 38.56 55.42
N VAL A 236 45.84 38.90 54.38
CA VAL A 236 45.30 39.51 53.15
C VAL A 236 44.53 38.46 52.34
N LEU A 237 45.07 37.24 52.23
CA LEU A 237 44.40 36.14 51.55
C LEU A 237 43.08 35.77 52.23
N HIS A 238 43.05 35.65 53.56
CA HIS A 238 41.81 35.43 54.31
C HIS A 238 40.76 36.50 54.02
N PHE A 239 41.15 37.78 54.01
CA PHE A 239 40.22 38.84 53.67
C PHE A 239 39.67 38.72 52.24
N ILE A 240 40.54 38.44 51.27
CA ILE A 240 40.15 38.32 49.85
C ILE A 240 39.15 37.18 49.67
N PHE A 241 39.42 36.00 50.21
CA PHE A 241 38.56 34.82 50.01
C PHE A 241 37.29 34.86 50.87
N ASP A 242 37.38 35.27 52.14
CA ASP A 242 36.24 35.18 53.06
C ASP A 242 35.24 36.34 52.89
N HIS A 243 35.74 37.51 52.47
CA HIS A 243 34.96 38.74 52.39
C HIS A 243 34.90 39.28 50.96
N TRP A 244 36.06 39.56 50.37
CA TRP A 244 36.10 40.32 49.11
C TRP A 244 35.52 39.55 47.91
N GLN A 245 35.68 38.23 47.87
CA GLN A 245 35.04 37.39 46.86
C GLN A 245 33.52 37.51 46.88
N ARG A 246 32.91 37.53 48.08
CA ARG A 246 31.45 37.65 48.23
C ARG A 246 30.96 38.99 47.72
N LEU A 247 31.71 40.06 48.00
CA LEU A 247 31.45 41.40 47.46
C LEU A 247 31.53 41.43 45.94
N LEU A 248 32.62 40.91 45.36
CA LEU A 248 32.79 40.90 43.90
C LEU A 248 31.71 40.08 43.21
N LYS A 249 31.36 38.91 43.77
CA LYS A 249 30.27 38.07 43.28
C LYS A 249 28.94 38.81 43.27
N GLN A 250 28.59 39.50 44.37
CA GLN A 250 27.36 40.26 44.47
C GLN A 250 27.36 41.47 43.53
N ALA A 251 28.46 42.22 43.45
CA ALA A 251 28.59 43.36 42.53
C ALA A 251 28.43 42.96 41.05
N VAL A 252 29.00 41.81 40.65
CA VAL A 252 28.81 41.23 39.31
C VAL A 252 27.34 40.80 39.11
N TRP A 253 26.71 40.20 40.12
CA TRP A 253 25.30 39.84 40.05
C TRP A 253 24.40 41.07 39.82
N ASP A 254 24.64 42.17 40.52
CA ASP A 254 23.77 43.36 40.47
C ASP A 254 23.96 44.17 39.18
N SER A 255 25.21 44.39 38.75
CA SER A 255 25.54 45.37 37.70
C SER A 255 26.47 44.84 36.60
N GLY A 256 26.83 43.56 36.63
CA GLY A 256 27.79 42.96 35.71
C GLY A 256 29.23 43.42 35.96
N ILE A 257 30.17 42.87 35.16
CA ILE A 257 31.61 43.16 35.30
C ILE A 257 31.96 44.63 34.99
N ASN A 258 31.17 45.28 34.13
CA ASN A 258 31.36 46.68 33.74
C ASN A 258 30.69 47.67 34.71
N GLY A 259 29.95 47.18 35.71
CA GLY A 259 29.33 48.00 36.73
C GLY A 259 30.34 48.81 37.53
N GLU A 260 29.95 50.00 38.00
CA GLU A 260 30.82 50.87 38.79
C GLU A 260 31.35 50.18 40.05
N THR A 261 30.46 49.55 40.82
CA THR A 261 30.82 48.85 42.06
C THR A 261 31.78 47.69 41.80
N CYS A 262 31.58 46.93 40.72
CA CYS A 262 32.49 45.84 40.35
C CYS A 262 33.87 46.38 39.92
N ARG A 263 33.92 47.47 39.15
CA ARG A 263 35.18 48.13 38.76
C ARG A 263 35.94 48.67 39.97
N HIS A 264 35.26 49.36 40.89
CA HIS A 264 35.87 49.84 42.14
C HIS A 264 36.33 48.68 43.01
N GLY A 265 35.50 47.65 43.19
CA GLY A 265 35.86 46.45 43.93
C GLY A 265 37.08 45.73 43.35
N SER A 266 37.16 45.63 42.03
CA SER A 266 38.30 45.04 41.31
C SER A 266 39.57 45.88 41.46
N LYS A 267 39.45 47.21 41.45
CA LYS A 267 40.59 48.12 41.66
C LYS A 267 41.15 48.01 43.08
N LEU A 268 40.28 47.91 44.07
CA LEU A 268 40.69 47.72 45.46
C LEU A 268 41.29 46.33 45.69
N LEU A 269 40.81 45.30 44.99
CA LEU A 269 41.47 43.99 44.96
C LEU A 269 42.92 44.11 44.44
N GLU A 270 43.14 44.80 43.31
CA GLU A 270 44.50 45.03 42.79
C GLU A 270 45.37 45.80 43.80
N TRP A 271 44.80 46.76 44.52
CA TRP A 271 45.53 47.50 45.57
C TRP A 271 45.86 46.62 46.76
N LEU A 272 44.95 45.76 47.22
CA LEU A 272 45.22 44.80 48.28
C LEU A 272 46.37 43.85 47.91
N VAL A 273 46.39 43.37 46.66
CA VAL A 273 47.50 42.56 46.14
C VAL A 273 48.80 43.38 46.10
N TRP A 274 48.75 44.60 45.58
CA TRP A 274 49.92 45.49 45.48
C TRP A 274 50.51 45.83 46.86
N ILE A 275 49.65 46.10 47.85
CA ILE A 275 50.02 46.30 49.25
C ILE A 275 50.67 45.03 49.82
N GLY A 276 50.05 43.88 49.60
CA GLY A 276 50.48 42.63 50.21
C GLY A 276 51.80 42.10 49.64
N ASP A 277 52.05 42.30 48.34
CA ASP A 277 53.23 41.79 47.63
C ASP A 277 54.39 42.80 47.67
N PRO A 278 55.47 42.54 48.44
CA PRO A 278 56.62 43.45 48.53
C PRO A 278 57.32 43.70 47.20
N ALA A 279 57.32 42.71 46.30
CA ALA A 279 57.94 42.85 44.99
C ALA A 279 57.24 43.91 44.11
N LEU A 280 55.99 44.27 44.44
CA LEU A 280 55.22 45.28 43.72
C LEU A 280 55.30 46.68 44.32
N SER A 281 55.41 46.80 45.65
CA SER A 281 55.21 48.05 46.37
C SER A 281 56.47 48.65 47.00
N ASP A 282 57.54 47.87 47.23
CA ASP A 282 58.71 48.37 47.96
C ASP A 282 59.49 49.48 47.23
N ASN A 283 59.36 49.57 45.91
CA ASN A 283 59.97 50.62 45.10
C ASN A 283 59.24 51.99 45.20
N ASP A 284 58.08 52.06 45.86
CA ASP A 284 57.25 53.27 45.93
C ASP A 284 56.60 53.41 47.34
N ARG A 285 57.45 53.68 48.34
CA ARG A 285 57.06 53.76 49.76
C ARG A 285 56.09 54.91 50.07
N ASP A 286 56.24 56.05 49.41
CA ASP A 286 55.36 57.21 49.60
C ASP A 286 53.93 56.87 49.14
N ARG A 287 53.81 56.20 47.99
CA ARG A 287 52.52 55.69 47.53
C ARG A 287 51.97 54.58 48.43
N LEU A 288 52.82 53.72 48.98
CA LEU A 288 52.39 52.68 49.91
C LEU A 288 51.75 53.29 51.17
N TYR A 289 52.34 54.36 51.68
CA TYR A 289 51.76 55.13 52.79
C TYR A 289 50.39 55.71 52.42
N HIS A 290 50.30 56.45 51.31
CA HIS A 290 49.05 57.10 50.91
C HIS A 290 47.92 56.11 50.58
N VAL A 291 48.24 55.02 49.88
CA VAL A 291 47.26 53.98 49.57
C VAL A 291 46.86 53.26 50.86
N GLY A 292 47.81 53.00 51.76
CA GLY A 292 47.53 52.27 52.99
C GLY A 292 46.72 53.03 54.03
N GLU A 293 46.89 54.36 54.12
CA GLU A 293 46.05 55.22 54.95
C GLU A 293 44.58 55.16 54.49
N GLN A 294 44.32 55.09 53.18
CA GLN A 294 42.98 55.21 52.62
C GLN A 294 42.31 53.87 52.30
N ILE A 295 43.04 52.75 52.29
CA ILE A 295 42.50 51.47 51.81
C ILE A 295 41.34 51.00 52.69
N GLY A 296 41.44 51.14 54.02
CA GLY A 296 40.41 50.69 54.96
C GLY A 296 39.07 51.36 54.69
N ASP A 297 39.06 52.69 54.62
CA ASP A 297 37.86 53.49 54.37
C ASP A 297 37.25 53.18 53.00
N ARG A 298 38.10 53.01 51.97
CA ARG A 298 37.64 52.67 50.61
C ARG A 298 37.03 51.26 50.55
N LEU A 299 37.58 50.29 51.28
CA LEU A 299 37.01 48.94 51.37
C LEU A 299 35.64 48.96 52.05
N VAL A 300 35.49 49.73 53.13
CA VAL A 300 34.21 49.91 53.84
C VAL A 300 33.18 50.63 52.96
N ASP A 301 33.58 51.68 52.24
CA ASP A 301 32.72 52.40 51.32
C ASP A 301 32.13 51.46 50.26
N VAL A 302 32.99 50.74 49.52
CA VAL A 302 32.51 49.81 48.47
C VAL A 302 31.70 48.66 49.06
N TRP A 303 32.03 48.18 50.26
CA TRP A 303 31.23 47.17 50.96
C TRP A 303 29.82 47.65 51.28
N SER A 304 29.68 48.87 51.78
CA SER A 304 28.38 49.47 52.13
C SER A 304 27.46 49.70 50.94
N ARG A 305 28.01 49.82 49.72
CA ARG A 305 27.23 49.89 48.48
C ARG A 305 26.57 48.57 48.10
N VAL A 306 27.04 47.45 48.65
CA VAL A 306 26.63 46.08 48.27
C VAL A 306 25.88 45.39 49.38
N PHE A 307 26.33 45.54 50.63
CA PHE A 307 25.75 44.87 51.79
C PHE A 307 25.25 45.87 52.82
N GLU A 308 24.07 45.60 53.38
CA GLU A 308 23.46 46.41 54.44
C GLU A 308 24.20 46.31 55.77
N HIS A 309 24.86 45.17 56.03
CA HIS A 309 25.64 44.97 57.25
C HIS A 309 27.07 45.50 57.08
N PRO A 310 27.58 46.28 58.04
CA PRO A 310 28.92 46.84 57.96
C PRO A 310 29.99 45.74 58.03
N LEU A 311 31.12 45.98 57.37
CA LEU A 311 32.29 45.14 57.47
C LEU A 311 32.82 45.20 58.92
N THR A 312 33.01 44.04 59.56
CA THR A 312 33.42 44.03 60.97
C THR A 312 34.86 44.57 61.14
N PRO A 313 35.16 45.29 62.24
CA PRO A 313 36.53 45.76 62.50
C PRO A 313 37.57 44.63 62.52
N ASN A 314 37.18 43.44 62.99
CA ASN A 314 38.03 42.26 63.01
C ASN A 314 38.42 41.78 61.59
N ALA A 315 37.56 41.96 60.60
CA ALA A 315 37.87 41.60 59.21
C ALA A 315 39.02 42.45 58.63
N LEU A 316 39.12 43.72 59.03
CA LEU A 316 40.17 44.63 58.58
C LEU A 316 41.44 44.60 59.45
N ALA A 317 41.35 44.09 60.68
CA ALA A 317 42.48 44.07 61.61
C ALA A 317 43.71 43.36 61.04
N GLY A 318 43.51 42.27 60.30
CA GLY A 318 44.59 41.54 59.62
C GLY A 318 45.30 42.37 58.55
N ILE A 319 44.55 43.13 57.75
CA ILE A 319 45.11 44.06 56.75
C ILE A 319 45.87 45.19 57.45
N GLY A 320 45.29 45.77 58.50
CA GLY A 320 45.93 46.83 59.28
C GLY A 320 47.26 46.40 59.91
N ALA A 321 47.34 45.16 60.42
CA ALA A 321 48.57 44.60 60.97
C ALA A 321 49.66 44.43 59.91
N VAL A 322 49.30 43.88 58.73
CA VAL A 322 50.21 43.76 57.59
C VAL A 322 50.71 45.14 57.16
N MET A 323 49.82 46.13 57.07
CA MET A 323 50.17 47.50 56.72
C MET A 323 51.16 48.13 57.69
N MET A 324 50.90 48.04 59.00
CA MET A 324 51.81 48.59 60.00
C MET A 324 53.20 47.94 59.93
N SER A 325 53.27 46.63 59.72
CA SER A 325 54.55 45.92 59.55
C SER A 325 55.28 46.43 58.30
N ARG A 326 54.60 46.52 57.16
CA ARG A 326 55.15 47.06 55.90
C ARG A 326 55.64 48.51 56.02
N LEU A 327 54.89 49.39 56.70
CA LEU A 327 55.27 50.79 56.91
C LEU A 327 56.49 50.96 57.84
N ARG A 328 56.75 49.99 58.73
CA ARG A 328 58.00 49.93 59.53
C ARG A 328 59.19 49.41 58.71
N GLY A 329 58.98 49.01 57.47
CA GLY A 329 60.00 48.42 56.60
C GLY A 329 60.23 46.93 56.83
N GLU A 330 59.33 46.25 57.56
CA GLU A 330 59.38 44.80 57.74
C GLU A 330 58.75 44.09 56.54
N THR A 331 59.25 42.90 56.21
CA THR A 331 58.65 42.02 55.20
C THR A 331 57.81 40.95 55.91
N PRO A 332 56.47 40.95 55.76
CA PRO A 332 55.61 39.94 56.37
C PRO A 332 55.87 38.57 55.76
N GLU A 333 55.52 37.51 56.50
CA GLU A 333 55.57 36.15 55.98
C GLU A 333 54.63 36.00 54.78
N LEU A 334 55.17 35.52 53.66
CA LEU A 334 54.46 35.39 52.39
C LEU A 334 54.14 33.92 52.10
N THR A 335 52.89 33.65 51.74
CA THR A 335 52.44 32.35 51.25
C THR A 335 52.01 32.46 49.79
N ASP A 336 52.07 31.35 49.05
CA ASP A 336 51.60 31.34 47.67
C ASP A 336 50.10 31.65 47.63
N ALA A 337 49.71 32.69 46.88
CA ALA A 337 48.33 33.17 46.85
C ALA A 337 47.37 32.18 46.19
N LEU A 338 47.90 31.35 45.28
CA LEU A 338 47.23 30.23 44.62
C LEU A 338 48.22 29.06 44.58
N PRO A 339 48.27 28.21 45.64
CA PRO A 339 49.27 27.17 45.76
C PRO A 339 49.08 26.04 44.74
N ASP A 340 47.83 25.65 44.46
CA ASP A 340 47.48 24.63 43.47
C ASP A 340 46.21 25.04 42.69
N ASP A 341 46.16 24.75 41.38
CA ASP A 341 45.01 25.03 40.50
C ASP A 341 43.71 24.35 40.96
N HIS A 342 43.80 23.28 41.76
CA HIS A 342 42.65 22.56 42.30
C HIS A 342 42.02 23.23 43.53
N SER A 343 42.78 24.04 44.27
CA SER A 343 42.31 24.67 45.52
C SER A 343 41.27 25.78 45.26
N PHE A 344 41.43 26.48 44.14
CA PHE A 344 40.55 27.55 43.70
C PHE A 344 40.40 27.50 42.17
N PRO A 345 39.50 26.68 41.62
CA PRO A 345 39.33 26.60 40.18
C PRO A 345 38.81 27.93 39.65
N TRP A 346 39.52 28.49 38.68
CA TRP A 346 39.19 29.74 38.00
C TRP A 346 39.53 29.62 36.51
N ASN A 347 38.83 30.40 35.68
CA ASN A 347 39.12 30.46 34.25
C ASN A 347 39.04 31.92 33.77
N PRO A 348 40.13 32.50 33.23
CA PRO A 348 40.16 33.90 32.79
C PRO A 348 39.12 34.21 31.69
N ALA A 349 38.67 33.21 30.92
CA ALA A 349 37.68 33.40 29.86
C ALA A 349 36.35 34.00 30.36
N TRP A 350 36.02 33.86 31.66
CA TRP A 350 34.80 34.48 32.22
C TRP A 350 34.86 36.01 32.24
N LEU A 351 36.05 36.61 32.26
CA LEU A 351 36.22 38.07 32.27
C LEU A 351 35.85 38.72 30.92
N SER A 352 36.04 37.99 29.83
CA SER A 352 35.75 38.42 28.45
C SER A 352 34.69 37.56 27.79
N PHE A 353 33.87 36.88 28.59
CA PHE A 353 32.81 36.02 28.08
C PHE A 353 31.75 36.86 27.40
N GLU A 354 31.40 36.42 26.22
CA GLU A 354 30.26 36.90 25.45
C GLU A 354 29.41 35.70 25.07
N ALA A 355 28.10 35.82 25.25
CA ALA A 355 27.18 34.78 24.81
C ALA A 355 27.21 34.70 23.28
N PRO A 356 27.05 33.51 22.69
CA PRO A 356 26.84 33.36 21.26
C PRO A 356 25.69 34.26 20.76
N PRO A 357 25.82 34.89 19.58
CA PRO A 357 24.77 35.71 19.00
C PRO A 357 23.43 34.96 18.92
N HIS A 358 22.31 35.62 19.23
CA HIS A 358 20.97 35.01 19.19
C HIS A 358 20.65 34.23 17.89
N LYS A 359 21.14 34.71 16.74
CA LYS A 359 20.93 34.06 15.43
C LYS A 359 21.50 32.63 15.36
N GLU A 360 22.48 32.29 16.19
CA GLU A 360 23.15 31.00 16.17
C GLU A 360 22.35 29.92 16.88
N PHE A 361 21.73 30.22 18.03
CA PHE A 361 21.01 29.22 18.83
C PHE A 361 19.49 29.25 18.65
N LYS A 362 18.91 30.41 18.32
CA LYS A 362 17.45 30.59 18.20
C LYS A 362 16.76 29.60 17.24
N PRO A 363 17.35 29.20 16.09
CA PRO A 363 16.74 28.18 15.22
C PRO A 363 16.57 26.80 15.88
N TYR A 364 17.34 26.51 16.93
CA TYR A 364 17.34 25.24 17.65
C TYR A 364 16.52 25.27 18.94
N GLU A 365 16.21 26.46 19.46
CA GLU A 365 15.38 26.62 20.65
C GLU A 365 13.96 26.12 20.36
N GLU A 366 13.35 25.48 21.38
CA GLU A 366 12.05 24.82 21.28
C GLU A 366 11.97 23.68 20.26
N GLN A 367 13.12 23.12 19.86
CA GLN A 367 13.19 21.95 18.98
C GLN A 367 13.50 20.67 19.74
N TRP A 368 13.08 19.55 19.13
CA TRP A 368 13.37 18.20 19.61
C TRP A 368 14.63 17.64 18.97
N PHE A 369 15.44 16.98 19.79
CA PHE A 369 16.64 16.29 19.38
C PHE A 369 16.64 14.85 19.88
N VAL A 370 17.46 14.03 19.24
CA VAL A 370 17.63 12.61 19.49
C VAL A 370 19.11 12.31 19.62
N GLU A 371 19.46 11.56 20.65
CA GLU A 371 20.79 11.01 20.86
C GLU A 371 20.71 9.48 20.91
N GLY A 372 21.66 8.77 20.32
CA GLY A 372 21.65 7.31 20.22
C GLY A 372 20.79 6.75 19.08
N GLU A 373 20.60 5.43 19.05
CA GLU A 373 19.92 4.71 17.95
C GLU A 373 18.99 3.60 18.44
N GLY A 374 17.94 3.33 17.65
CA GLY A 374 17.01 2.21 17.86
C GLY A 374 16.23 2.29 19.17
N ALA A 375 16.52 1.36 20.09
CA ALA A 375 15.87 1.31 21.41
C ALA A 375 16.58 2.18 22.46
N ALA A 376 17.84 2.56 22.21
CA ALA A 376 18.61 3.41 23.11
C ALA A 376 18.42 4.91 22.83
N GLU A 377 17.49 5.27 21.92
CA GLU A 377 17.24 6.67 21.57
C GLU A 377 16.75 7.47 22.78
N GLN A 378 17.44 8.58 23.05
CA GLN A 378 17.07 9.52 24.09
C GLN A 378 16.58 10.81 23.46
N ARG A 379 15.31 11.15 23.72
CA ARG A 379 14.68 12.39 23.25
C ARG A 379 15.02 13.52 24.21
N ARG A 380 15.47 14.64 23.66
CA ARG A 380 15.87 15.81 24.41
C ARG A 380 15.23 17.05 23.80
N PHE A 381 14.57 17.85 24.62
CA PHE A 381 13.95 19.10 24.21
C PHE A 381 14.85 20.27 24.59
N PHE A 382 15.23 21.08 23.59
CA PHE A 382 15.95 22.32 23.81
C PHE A 382 14.97 23.33 24.43
N CYS A 383 14.92 23.37 25.76
CA CYS A 383 13.91 24.15 26.47
C CYS A 383 14.22 25.64 26.47
N ALA A 384 15.48 26.00 26.69
CA ALA A 384 15.91 27.38 26.74
C ALA A 384 17.42 27.47 26.56
N PHE A 385 17.88 28.58 25.99
CA PHE A 385 19.29 28.96 26.07
C PHE A 385 19.53 29.81 27.32
N LEU A 386 20.56 29.46 28.10
CA LEU A 386 20.99 30.17 29.29
C LEU A 386 22.16 31.08 28.89
N GLU A 387 21.84 32.31 28.49
CA GLU A 387 22.81 33.28 27.94
C GLU A 387 23.96 33.58 28.90
N ASP A 388 23.68 33.67 30.19
CA ASP A 388 24.68 33.96 31.23
C ASP A 388 25.81 32.92 31.29
N THR A 389 25.58 31.68 30.87
CA THR A 389 26.56 30.59 30.91
C THR A 389 26.83 29.95 29.56
N ALA A 390 26.15 30.39 28.50
CA ALA A 390 26.14 29.77 27.18
C ALA A 390 25.81 28.26 27.22
N GLU A 391 24.80 27.89 28.03
CA GLU A 391 24.36 26.51 28.22
C GLU A 391 22.95 26.30 27.65
N ILE A 392 22.70 25.11 27.13
CA ILE A 392 21.37 24.63 26.75
C ILE A 392 20.73 23.96 27.95
N LEU A 393 19.50 24.36 28.29
CA LEU A 393 18.65 23.64 29.22
C LEU A 393 17.91 22.51 28.49
N TRP A 394 18.32 21.27 28.77
CA TRP A 394 17.65 20.08 28.24
C TRP A 394 16.52 19.63 29.16
N THR A 395 15.37 19.32 28.56
CA THR A 395 14.23 18.72 29.28
C THR A 395 13.65 17.55 28.51
N ASN A 396 12.83 16.74 29.17
CA ASN A 396 12.04 15.69 28.52
C ASN A 396 10.75 16.22 27.86
N GLY A 397 10.61 17.54 27.69
CA GLY A 397 9.42 18.20 27.19
C GLY A 397 8.25 18.30 28.17
N THR A 398 8.15 17.43 29.17
CA THR A 398 7.10 17.46 30.22
C THR A 398 7.51 18.27 31.45
N GLY A 399 8.52 19.14 31.33
CA GLY A 399 9.01 19.99 32.41
C GLY A 399 10.00 19.34 33.39
N VAL A 400 10.52 18.14 33.08
CA VAL A 400 11.60 17.52 33.85
C VAL A 400 12.94 17.89 33.23
N LYS A 401 13.86 18.42 34.04
CA LYS A 401 15.24 18.73 33.65
C LYS A 401 16.02 17.44 33.38
N LEU A 402 16.64 17.35 32.20
CA LEU A 402 17.57 16.27 31.84
C LEU A 402 19.02 16.66 32.12
N GLY A 403 19.34 17.95 31.99
CA GLY A 403 20.69 18.44 32.24
C GLY A 403 20.96 19.79 31.60
N LEU A 404 22.20 20.24 31.75
CA LEU A 404 22.75 21.40 31.08
C LEU A 404 23.86 20.94 30.15
N GLN A 405 23.98 21.57 28.97
CA GLN A 405 25.06 21.28 28.03
C GLN A 405 25.63 22.59 27.49
N PRO A 406 26.95 22.81 27.53
CA PRO A 406 27.57 23.98 26.89
C PRO A 406 27.25 24.04 25.40
N TRP A 407 27.01 25.24 24.87
CA TRP A 407 26.71 25.48 23.46
C TRP A 407 27.72 24.82 22.52
N GLN A 408 29.01 25.00 22.80
CA GLN A 408 30.09 24.46 21.99
C GLN A 408 30.08 22.92 21.97
N ALA A 409 29.76 22.29 23.10
CA ALA A 409 29.63 20.82 23.17
C ALA A 409 28.44 20.33 22.35
N PHE A 410 27.32 21.06 22.33
CA PHE A 410 26.20 20.75 21.45
C PHE A 410 26.56 20.86 19.97
N CYS A 411 27.26 21.93 19.56
CA CYS A 411 27.73 22.08 18.18
C CYS A 411 28.63 20.90 17.79
N GLN A 412 29.60 20.52 18.64
CA GLN A 412 30.47 19.37 18.40
C GLN A 412 29.70 18.05 18.28
N SER A 413 28.74 17.79 19.19
CA SER A 413 27.91 16.59 19.12
C SER A 413 27.07 16.55 17.85
N ARG A 414 26.55 17.69 17.40
CA ARG A 414 25.73 17.77 16.19
C ARG A 414 26.57 17.56 14.93
N ASP A 415 27.74 18.19 14.87
CA ASP A 415 28.66 18.07 13.73
C ASP A 415 29.25 16.65 13.65
N ALA A 416 29.42 15.96 14.78
CA ALA A 416 29.76 14.54 14.86
C ALA A 416 28.57 13.60 14.57
N GLY A 417 27.35 14.12 14.45
CA GLY A 417 26.13 13.35 14.20
C GLY A 417 25.61 12.54 15.39
N SER A 418 26.17 12.71 16.60
CA SER A 418 25.72 12.00 17.80
C SER A 418 24.38 12.53 18.34
N ILE A 419 24.09 13.82 18.09
CA ILE A 419 22.77 14.42 18.33
C ILE A 419 22.17 14.92 17.02
N ARG A 420 20.94 14.50 16.73
CA ARG A 420 20.22 14.80 15.48
C ARG A 420 18.85 15.42 15.76
N PRO A 421 18.36 16.34 14.91
CA PRO A 421 17.00 16.85 15.06
C PRO A 421 15.99 15.71 14.90
N LEU A 422 14.94 15.72 15.71
CA LEU A 422 13.86 14.75 15.59
C LEU A 422 13.05 15.07 14.31
N PRO A 423 12.94 14.14 13.34
CA PRO A 423 12.22 14.38 12.08
C PRO A 423 10.78 14.87 12.31
N ALA A 424 10.27 15.77 11.46
CA ALA A 424 8.89 16.22 11.53
C ALA A 424 7.91 15.03 11.49
N LEU A 425 6.90 15.07 12.35
CA LEU A 425 5.88 14.04 12.47
C LEU A 425 4.75 14.33 11.48
N THR A 426 4.32 13.31 10.75
CA THR A 426 3.13 13.39 9.88
C THR A 426 1.89 12.96 10.66
N PRO A 427 0.93 13.86 10.99
CA PRO A 427 -0.28 13.51 11.71
C PRO A 427 -0.96 12.27 11.12
N PHE A 428 -1.60 11.45 11.96
CA PHE A 428 -2.27 10.23 11.50
C PHE A 428 -3.34 10.56 10.46
N GLY A 429 -4.11 11.64 10.66
CA GLY A 429 -5.13 12.06 9.70
C GLY A 429 -4.57 12.39 8.32
N GLU A 430 -3.37 12.96 8.24
CA GLU A 430 -2.68 13.25 6.97
C GLU A 430 -2.16 11.97 6.32
N VAL A 431 -1.58 11.06 7.10
CA VAL A 431 -1.15 9.73 6.61
C VAL A 431 -2.34 8.93 6.06
N LEU A 432 -3.47 8.96 6.76
CA LEU A 432 -4.71 8.31 6.32
C LEU A 432 -5.15 8.87 4.97
N GLU A 433 -5.22 10.20 4.84
CA GLU A 433 -5.61 10.89 3.62
C GLU A 433 -4.71 10.55 2.43
N GLU A 434 -3.39 10.70 2.58
CA GLU A 434 -2.43 10.42 1.52
C GLU A 434 -2.46 8.94 1.12
N THR A 435 -2.49 8.04 2.11
CA THR A 435 -2.48 6.59 1.87
C THR A 435 -3.74 6.16 1.13
N VAL A 436 -4.92 6.56 1.60
CA VAL A 436 -6.20 6.22 0.96
C VAL A 436 -6.27 6.84 -0.43
N HIS A 437 -5.77 8.06 -0.63
CA HIS A 437 -5.71 8.68 -1.95
C HIS A 437 -4.89 7.84 -2.94
N VAL A 438 -3.67 7.44 -2.57
CA VAL A 438 -2.81 6.60 -3.42
C VAL A 438 -3.48 5.26 -3.74
N LEU A 439 -4.11 4.63 -2.75
CA LEU A 439 -4.82 3.36 -2.94
C LEU A 439 -6.07 3.52 -3.82
N ALA A 440 -6.81 4.62 -3.70
CA ALA A 440 -7.98 4.91 -4.54
C ALA A 440 -7.58 5.08 -6.01
N VAL A 441 -6.52 5.85 -6.29
CA VAL A 441 -5.98 6.02 -7.65
C VAL A 441 -5.54 4.68 -8.23
N ALA A 442 -4.87 3.84 -7.44
CA ALA A 442 -4.48 2.49 -7.86
C ALA A 442 -5.71 1.60 -8.14
N CYS A 443 -6.74 1.66 -7.28
CA CYS A 443 -8.00 0.93 -7.43
C CYS A 443 -8.72 1.33 -8.73
N GLU A 444 -8.85 2.62 -9.00
CA GLU A 444 -9.45 3.13 -10.24
C GLU A 444 -8.68 2.66 -11.49
N LYS A 445 -7.35 2.71 -11.44
CA LYS A 445 -6.51 2.22 -12.54
C LYS A 445 -6.73 0.73 -12.79
N GLN A 446 -6.76 -0.08 -11.73
CA GLN A 446 -7.03 -1.52 -11.82
C GLN A 446 -8.45 -1.78 -12.35
N ARG A 447 -9.46 -1.02 -11.90
CA ARG A 447 -10.84 -1.14 -12.37
C ARG A 447 -10.93 -0.89 -13.88
N LYS A 448 -10.38 0.22 -14.37
CA LYS A 448 -10.33 0.55 -15.81
C LYS A 448 -9.59 -0.53 -16.62
N GLN A 449 -8.52 -1.12 -16.07
CA GLN A 449 -7.81 -2.23 -16.71
C GLN A 449 -8.68 -3.49 -16.80
N ARG A 450 -9.41 -3.84 -15.73
CA ARG A 450 -10.33 -4.98 -15.74
C ARG A 450 -11.51 -4.79 -16.68
N GLU A 451 -12.08 -3.58 -16.73
CA GLU A 451 -13.15 -3.24 -17.68
C GLU A 451 -12.68 -3.40 -19.13
N LYS A 452 -11.52 -2.83 -19.49
CA LYS A 452 -10.91 -3.01 -20.81
C LYS A 452 -10.60 -4.48 -21.13
N ALA A 453 -10.10 -5.24 -20.16
CA ALA A 453 -9.82 -6.66 -20.34
C ALA A 453 -11.11 -7.47 -20.54
N ALA A 454 -12.18 -7.15 -19.82
CA ALA A 454 -13.49 -7.77 -19.97
C ALA A 454 -14.13 -7.45 -21.33
N GLU A 455 -14.05 -6.20 -21.78
CA GLU A 455 -14.47 -5.78 -23.12
C GLU A 455 -13.68 -6.51 -24.21
N ALA A 456 -12.36 -6.57 -24.09
CA ALA A 456 -11.51 -7.30 -25.02
C ALA A 456 -11.81 -8.80 -25.03
N ALA A 457 -12.06 -9.42 -23.86
CA ALA A 457 -12.44 -10.82 -23.76
C ALA A 457 -13.81 -11.10 -24.41
N LYS A 458 -14.79 -10.20 -24.19
CA LYS A 458 -16.11 -10.30 -24.82
C LYS A 458 -16.01 -10.14 -26.34
N ALA A 459 -15.25 -9.15 -26.82
CA ALA A 459 -15.00 -8.96 -28.25
C ALA A 459 -14.31 -10.18 -28.89
N ARG A 460 -13.32 -10.78 -28.22
CA ARG A 460 -12.68 -12.03 -28.66
C ARG A 460 -13.67 -13.20 -28.68
N ALA A 461 -14.50 -13.34 -27.65
CA ALA A 461 -15.51 -14.39 -27.60
C ALA A 461 -16.57 -14.24 -28.70
N ASP A 462 -17.03 -13.01 -28.97
CA ASP A 462 -17.99 -12.74 -30.04
C ASP A 462 -17.36 -12.90 -31.44
N ALA A 463 -16.09 -12.53 -31.61
CA ALA A 463 -15.33 -12.81 -32.84
C ALA A 463 -15.20 -14.32 -33.08
N LEU A 464 -14.82 -15.08 -32.05
CA LEU A 464 -14.71 -16.54 -32.13
C LEU A 464 -16.07 -17.19 -32.42
N ARG A 465 -17.17 -16.69 -31.84
CA ARG A 465 -18.53 -17.16 -32.15
C ARG A 465 -18.88 -16.90 -33.61
N LYS A 466 -18.59 -15.72 -34.16
CA LYS A 466 -18.83 -15.38 -35.56
C LYS A 466 -18.00 -16.26 -36.51
N GLU A 467 -16.73 -16.49 -36.18
CA GLU A 467 -15.84 -17.38 -36.93
C GLU A 467 -16.37 -18.82 -36.94
N ASN A 468 -16.76 -19.34 -35.77
CA ASN A 468 -17.36 -20.68 -35.66
C ASN A 468 -18.67 -20.80 -36.46
N GLN A 469 -19.55 -19.79 -36.40
CA GLN A 469 -20.79 -19.76 -37.17
C GLN A 469 -20.53 -19.71 -38.68
N ALA A 470 -19.57 -18.90 -39.13
CA ALA A 470 -19.18 -18.82 -40.54
C ALA A 470 -18.56 -20.14 -41.03
N ALA A 471 -17.72 -20.77 -40.20
CA ALA A 471 -17.16 -22.09 -40.50
C ALA A 471 -18.24 -23.18 -40.57
N GLU A 472 -19.23 -23.14 -39.68
CA GLU A 472 -20.37 -24.07 -39.70
C GLU A 472 -21.27 -23.87 -40.91
N LEU A 473 -21.57 -22.61 -41.29
CA LEU A 473 -22.30 -22.27 -42.51
C LEU A 473 -21.56 -22.77 -43.76
N LYS A 474 -20.24 -22.57 -43.81
CA LYS A 474 -19.41 -23.05 -44.93
C LYS A 474 -19.39 -24.57 -45.02
N ARG A 475 -19.32 -25.28 -43.88
CA ARG A 475 -19.43 -26.75 -43.84
C ARG A 475 -20.80 -27.21 -44.34
N LYS A 476 -21.89 -26.58 -43.90
CA LYS A 476 -23.25 -26.89 -44.39
C LYS A 476 -23.40 -26.64 -45.89
N GLN A 477 -22.83 -25.56 -46.41
CA GLN A 477 -22.82 -25.28 -47.85
C GLN A 477 -22.05 -26.35 -48.62
N GLN A 478 -20.86 -26.73 -48.16
CA GLN A 478 -20.06 -27.79 -48.79
C GLN A 478 -20.74 -29.16 -48.76
N GLU A 479 -21.42 -29.51 -47.65
CA GLU A 479 -22.20 -30.74 -47.56
C GLU A 479 -23.41 -30.71 -48.50
N ALA A 480 -24.13 -29.59 -48.58
CA ALA A 480 -25.26 -29.42 -49.49
C ALA A 480 -24.83 -29.50 -50.96
N GLU A 481 -23.72 -28.86 -51.33
CA GLU A 481 -23.14 -28.96 -52.68
C GLU A 481 -22.74 -30.40 -53.03
N ARG A 482 -22.13 -31.13 -52.08
CA ARG A 482 -21.75 -32.54 -52.27
C ARG A 482 -22.97 -33.44 -52.46
N LEU A 483 -24.03 -33.24 -51.66
CA LEU A 483 -25.28 -33.98 -51.80
C LEU A 483 -25.98 -33.68 -53.13
N ALA A 484 -26.04 -32.41 -53.54
CA ALA A 484 -26.61 -32.01 -54.83
C ALA A 484 -25.83 -32.60 -56.02
N LEU A 485 -24.50 -32.68 -55.94
CA LEU A 485 -23.68 -33.36 -56.95
C LEU A 485 -24.01 -34.85 -57.04
N LEU A 486 -24.14 -35.53 -55.91
CA LEU A 486 -24.50 -36.96 -55.85
C LEU A 486 -25.92 -37.23 -56.37
N GLU A 487 -26.88 -36.34 -56.09
CA GLU A 487 -28.24 -36.43 -56.62
C GLU A 487 -28.25 -36.28 -58.15
N ARG A 488 -27.51 -35.30 -58.69
CA ARG A 488 -27.36 -35.15 -60.16
C ARG A 488 -26.76 -36.40 -60.80
N GLN A 489 -25.71 -36.97 -60.20
CA GLN A 489 -25.10 -38.21 -60.70
C GLN A 489 -26.07 -39.39 -60.67
N ARG A 490 -26.94 -39.49 -59.66
CA ARG A 490 -27.98 -40.53 -59.60
C ARG A 490 -29.05 -40.33 -60.66
N GLN A 491 -29.48 -39.09 -60.88
CA GLN A 491 -30.45 -38.77 -61.94
C GLN A 491 -29.89 -39.10 -63.33
N GLU A 492 -28.63 -38.71 -63.61
CA GLU A 492 -27.97 -39.05 -64.87
C GLU A 492 -27.85 -40.57 -65.09
N LEU A 493 -27.56 -41.34 -64.04
CA LEU A 493 -27.52 -42.81 -64.11
C LEU A 493 -28.91 -43.44 -64.31
N GLU A 494 -29.95 -42.90 -63.67
CA GLU A 494 -31.33 -43.38 -63.85
C GLU A 494 -31.86 -43.06 -65.25
N ASP A 495 -31.58 -41.86 -65.77
CA ASP A 495 -31.95 -41.44 -67.13
C ASP A 495 -31.23 -42.30 -68.18
N GLN A 496 -29.94 -42.62 -67.99
CA GLN A 496 -29.21 -43.56 -68.85
C GLN A 496 -29.82 -44.95 -68.83
N ARG A 497 -30.18 -45.47 -67.65
CA ARG A 497 -30.82 -46.78 -67.52
C ARG A 497 -32.16 -46.84 -68.26
N LEU A 498 -32.98 -45.78 -68.15
CA LEU A 498 -34.25 -45.67 -68.86
C LEU A 498 -34.07 -45.58 -70.38
N ALA A 499 -33.04 -44.87 -70.86
CA ALA A 499 -32.72 -44.79 -72.28
C ALA A 499 -32.24 -46.13 -72.84
N ASP A 500 -31.42 -46.88 -72.10
CA ASP A 500 -30.94 -48.21 -72.49
C ASP A 500 -32.10 -49.22 -72.54
N GLU A 501 -33.00 -49.20 -71.55
CA GLU A 501 -34.22 -50.04 -71.54
C GLU A 501 -35.13 -49.74 -72.75
N GLN A 502 -35.26 -48.48 -73.15
CA GLN A 502 -36.04 -48.08 -74.33
C GLN A 502 -35.38 -48.55 -75.64
N ALA A 503 -34.05 -48.40 -75.75
CA ALA A 503 -33.31 -48.84 -76.93
C ALA A 503 -33.37 -50.36 -77.13
N GLU A 504 -33.31 -51.15 -76.05
CA GLU A 504 -33.47 -52.61 -76.12
C GLU A 504 -34.88 -53.02 -76.60
N GLN A 505 -35.93 -52.33 -76.16
CA GLN A 505 -37.30 -52.60 -76.61
C GLN A 505 -37.51 -52.27 -78.08
N GLU A 506 -36.95 -51.16 -78.57
CA GLU A 506 -37.01 -50.80 -80.00
C GLU A 506 -36.28 -51.83 -80.89
N GLN A 507 -35.13 -52.34 -80.44
CA GLN A 507 -34.39 -53.38 -81.16
C GLN A 507 -35.18 -54.69 -81.23
N LEU A 508 -35.76 -55.13 -80.11
CA LEU A 508 -36.60 -56.34 -80.05
C LEU A 508 -37.84 -56.22 -80.96
N TYR A 509 -38.49 -55.05 -80.97
CA TYR A 509 -39.64 -54.79 -81.84
C TYR A 509 -39.27 -54.82 -83.33
N THR A 510 -38.14 -54.22 -83.69
CA THR A 510 -37.61 -54.22 -85.06
C THR A 510 -37.25 -55.62 -85.53
N GLN A 511 -36.61 -56.42 -84.65
CA GLN A 511 -36.23 -57.80 -84.95
C GLN A 511 -37.46 -58.70 -85.13
N LYS A 512 -38.49 -58.57 -84.28
CA LYS A 512 -39.77 -59.28 -84.44
C LYS A 512 -40.48 -58.92 -85.74
N THR A 513 -40.46 -57.64 -86.13
CA THR A 513 -41.08 -57.16 -87.38
C THR A 513 -40.38 -57.71 -88.62
N LEU A 514 -39.05 -57.75 -88.61
CA LEU A 514 -38.25 -58.37 -89.69
C LEU A 514 -38.52 -59.88 -89.82
N LEU A 515 -38.66 -60.59 -88.71
CA LEU A 515 -38.99 -62.02 -88.71
C LEU A 515 -40.42 -62.26 -89.23
N ALA A 516 -41.39 -61.43 -88.83
CA ALA A 516 -42.76 -61.49 -89.32
C ALA A 516 -42.83 -61.21 -90.84
N GLN A 517 -42.11 -60.20 -91.35
CA GLN A 517 -42.00 -59.94 -92.79
C GLN A 517 -41.49 -61.16 -93.56
N LYS A 518 -40.39 -61.79 -93.10
CA LYS A 518 -39.87 -63.01 -93.74
C LYS A 518 -40.90 -64.14 -93.75
N GLN A 519 -41.63 -64.34 -92.66
CA GLN A 519 -42.66 -65.38 -92.55
C GLN A 519 -43.84 -65.13 -93.48
N VAL A 520 -44.28 -63.88 -93.65
CA VAL A 520 -45.36 -63.50 -94.57
C VAL A 520 -44.92 -63.66 -96.03
N THR A 521 -43.71 -63.23 -96.38
CA THR A 521 -43.21 -63.35 -97.76
C THR A 521 -43.05 -64.81 -98.19
N ALA A 522 -42.70 -65.72 -97.26
CA ALA A 522 -42.50 -67.14 -97.50
C ALA A 522 -43.80 -67.98 -97.62
N ILE A 523 -44.98 -67.38 -97.45
CA ILE A 523 -46.26 -68.09 -97.64
C ILE A 523 -46.49 -68.33 -99.14
N ASN A 524 -46.28 -69.57 -99.57
CA ASN A 524 -46.55 -70.01 -100.94
C ASN A 524 -48.05 -70.29 -101.15
N LEU A 525 -48.49 -70.27 -102.41
CA LEU A 525 -49.86 -70.63 -102.80
C LEU A 525 -50.23 -72.00 -102.22
N GLY A 526 -51.28 -72.04 -101.40
CA GLY A 526 -51.71 -73.22 -100.66
C GLY A 526 -51.20 -73.36 -99.22
N GLY A 527 -50.38 -72.42 -98.71
CA GLY A 527 -49.96 -72.36 -97.32
C GLY A 527 -51.08 -71.98 -96.35
N TRP A 528 -51.03 -72.45 -95.11
CA TRP A 528 -52.08 -72.22 -94.11
C TRP A 528 -51.65 -71.16 -93.09
N ILE A 529 -52.58 -70.32 -92.69
CA ILE A 529 -52.45 -69.43 -91.53
C ILE A 529 -53.53 -69.76 -90.51
N LEU A 530 -53.22 -69.49 -89.25
CA LEU A 530 -54.14 -69.55 -88.14
C LEU A 530 -54.35 -68.12 -87.63
N VAL A 531 -55.58 -67.63 -87.74
CA VAL A 531 -55.96 -66.32 -87.22
C VAL A 531 -56.65 -66.55 -85.88
N ASN A 532 -56.06 -66.02 -84.81
CA ASN A 532 -56.62 -66.08 -83.47
C ASN A 532 -57.88 -65.19 -83.41
N ALA A 533 -58.89 -65.62 -82.66
CA ALA A 533 -60.10 -64.83 -82.50
C ALA A 533 -59.84 -63.58 -81.66
N GLU A 534 -60.36 -62.44 -82.10
CA GLU A 534 -60.28 -61.16 -81.36
C GLU A 534 -61.22 -61.12 -80.15
N ARG A 535 -62.10 -62.12 -79.99
CA ARG A 535 -63.05 -62.25 -78.87
C ARG A 535 -62.95 -63.66 -78.24
N PRO A 536 -63.09 -63.79 -76.91
CA PRO A 536 -62.89 -65.06 -76.20
C PRO A 536 -63.84 -66.21 -76.59
N GLU A 537 -64.97 -65.91 -77.25
CA GLU A 537 -66.01 -66.89 -77.62
C GLU A 537 -65.94 -67.38 -79.09
N SER A 538 -64.90 -67.03 -79.85
CA SER A 538 -64.75 -67.48 -81.25
C SER A 538 -63.55 -68.43 -81.39
N GLU A 539 -63.72 -69.52 -82.14
CA GLU A 539 -62.63 -70.47 -82.40
C GLU A 539 -61.64 -69.94 -83.44
N ALA A 540 -60.35 -70.22 -83.24
CA ALA A 540 -59.28 -69.82 -84.14
C ALA A 540 -59.50 -70.43 -85.55
N THR A 541 -59.51 -69.58 -86.57
CA THR A 541 -59.85 -70.00 -87.94
C THR A 541 -58.59 -70.34 -88.73
N ARG A 542 -58.57 -71.51 -89.37
CA ARG A 542 -57.50 -71.90 -90.31
C ARG A 542 -57.87 -71.51 -91.72
N LEU A 543 -57.05 -70.69 -92.35
CA LEU A 543 -57.29 -70.19 -93.70
C LEU A 543 -56.12 -70.55 -94.60
N LYS A 544 -56.42 -71.04 -95.81
CA LYS A 544 -55.44 -71.43 -96.83
C LYS A 544 -55.26 -70.30 -97.83
N LEU A 545 -54.03 -69.96 -98.18
CA LEU A 545 -53.74 -68.95 -99.20
C LEU A 545 -54.20 -69.44 -100.57
N ALA A 546 -55.21 -68.79 -101.14
CA ALA A 546 -55.78 -69.14 -102.44
C ALA A 546 -55.17 -68.33 -103.57
N VAL A 547 -54.96 -67.03 -103.34
CA VAL A 547 -54.48 -66.10 -104.37
C VAL A 547 -53.52 -65.09 -103.74
N ARG A 548 -52.38 -64.86 -104.41
CA ARG A 548 -51.44 -63.79 -104.08
C ARG A 548 -51.35 -62.84 -105.28
N THR A 549 -51.66 -61.57 -105.06
CA THR A 549 -51.57 -60.52 -106.09
C THR A 549 -50.43 -59.56 -105.77
N ASN A 550 -49.35 -59.64 -106.54
CA ASN A 550 -48.12 -58.88 -106.26
C ASN A 550 -48.24 -57.37 -106.55
N ALA A 551 -49.08 -56.96 -107.51
CA ALA A 551 -49.26 -55.54 -107.87
C ALA A 551 -49.92 -54.70 -106.76
N SER A 552 -50.73 -55.32 -105.90
CA SER A 552 -51.46 -54.66 -104.81
C SER A 552 -51.05 -55.17 -103.41
N ARG A 553 -50.06 -56.07 -103.31
CA ARG A 553 -49.60 -56.73 -102.07
C ARG A 553 -50.74 -57.29 -101.20
N LYS A 554 -51.78 -57.82 -101.86
CA LYS A 554 -52.93 -58.46 -101.21
C LYS A 554 -52.78 -59.98 -101.24
N LEU A 555 -53.07 -60.61 -100.10
CA LEU A 555 -53.14 -62.06 -99.92
C LEU A 555 -54.58 -62.45 -99.57
N ILE A 556 -55.17 -63.34 -100.37
CA ILE A 556 -56.56 -63.78 -100.20
C ILE A 556 -56.55 -65.20 -99.67
N PHE A 557 -57.13 -65.39 -98.49
CA PHE A 557 -57.21 -66.69 -97.83
C PHE A 557 -58.63 -67.24 -97.81
N VAL A 558 -58.76 -68.56 -97.94
CA VAL A 558 -60.03 -69.31 -98.00
C VAL A 558 -60.06 -70.44 -96.97
N ASP A 559 -61.24 -70.80 -96.47
CA ASP A 559 -61.43 -71.93 -95.54
C ASP A 559 -61.42 -73.30 -96.27
N ARG A 560 -61.41 -74.43 -95.53
CA ARG A 560 -61.30 -75.82 -96.02
C ARG A 560 -62.31 -76.21 -97.12
N LEU A 561 -63.43 -75.49 -97.18
CA LEU A 561 -64.54 -75.70 -98.13
C LEU A 561 -64.58 -74.64 -99.26
N GLY A 562 -63.63 -73.71 -99.30
CA GLY A 562 -63.52 -72.69 -100.35
C GLY A 562 -64.53 -71.54 -100.30
N LEU A 563 -65.38 -71.46 -99.26
CA LEU A 563 -66.52 -70.54 -99.19
C LEU A 563 -66.23 -69.18 -98.50
N ASN A 564 -65.35 -69.13 -97.49
CA ASN A 564 -65.07 -67.92 -96.72
C ASN A 564 -63.81 -67.20 -97.23
N ARG A 565 -63.98 -66.06 -97.90
CA ARG A 565 -62.87 -65.23 -98.43
C ARG A 565 -62.51 -64.13 -97.42
N ARG A 566 -61.29 -64.17 -96.87
CA ARG A 566 -60.69 -63.06 -96.10
C ARG A 566 -59.48 -62.50 -96.83
N GLU A 567 -59.38 -61.18 -96.87
CA GLU A 567 -58.31 -60.45 -97.55
C GLU A 567 -57.41 -59.81 -96.50
N PHE A 568 -56.10 -59.95 -96.65
CA PHE A 568 -55.10 -59.28 -95.82
C PHE A 568 -54.11 -58.56 -96.72
N LEU A 569 -53.73 -57.34 -96.34
CA LEU A 569 -52.54 -56.70 -96.88
C LEU A 569 -51.28 -57.35 -96.28
N GLU A 570 -50.18 -57.37 -97.04
CA GLU A 570 -48.91 -57.92 -96.58
C GLU A 570 -48.46 -57.29 -95.24
N ASP A 571 -48.58 -55.97 -95.10
CA ASP A 571 -48.22 -55.24 -93.87
C ASP A 571 -49.18 -55.54 -92.69
N GLU A 572 -50.47 -55.79 -92.97
CA GLU A 572 -51.45 -56.19 -91.95
C GLU A 572 -51.19 -57.61 -91.45
N LEU A 573 -50.76 -58.51 -92.34
CA LEU A 573 -50.38 -59.87 -91.96
C LEU A 573 -49.12 -59.85 -91.09
N VAL A 574 -48.15 -58.99 -91.42
CA VAL A 574 -46.92 -58.78 -90.65
C VAL A 574 -47.23 -58.22 -89.26
N LEU A 575 -48.06 -57.18 -89.19
CA LEU A 575 -48.49 -56.61 -87.91
C LEU A 575 -49.20 -57.66 -87.05
N GLY A 576 -50.10 -58.43 -87.66
CA GLY A 576 -50.80 -59.53 -87.00
C GLY A 576 -49.89 -60.64 -86.51
N LEU A 577 -48.73 -60.87 -87.14
CA LEU A 577 -47.70 -61.79 -86.64
C LEU A 577 -46.88 -61.20 -85.48
N VAL A 578 -46.50 -59.92 -85.55
CA VAL A 578 -45.74 -59.22 -84.48
C VAL A 578 -46.57 -59.12 -83.20
N GLU A 579 -47.88 -58.91 -83.33
CA GLU A 579 -48.84 -58.83 -82.24
C GLU A 579 -49.40 -60.21 -81.81
N GLU A 580 -48.86 -61.31 -82.36
CA GLU A 580 -49.26 -62.71 -82.09
C GLU A 580 -50.74 -63.06 -82.40
N ARG A 581 -51.45 -62.22 -83.17
CA ARG A 581 -52.84 -62.43 -83.60
C ARG A 581 -52.94 -63.42 -84.76
N ILE A 582 -51.89 -63.59 -85.55
CA ILE A 582 -51.81 -64.48 -86.72
C ILE A 582 -50.57 -65.37 -86.58
N ARG A 583 -50.70 -66.67 -86.87
CA ARG A 583 -49.58 -67.62 -86.92
C ARG A 583 -49.55 -68.35 -88.26
N VAL A 584 -48.38 -68.43 -88.88
CA VAL A 584 -48.19 -69.21 -90.11
C VAL A 584 -48.01 -70.68 -89.76
N LEU A 585 -48.80 -71.56 -90.39
CA LEU A 585 -48.70 -73.02 -90.24
C LEU A 585 -47.88 -73.55 -91.42
N GLY A 586 -46.57 -73.72 -91.20
CA GLY A 586 -45.62 -74.21 -92.20
C GLY A 586 -45.95 -75.63 -92.66
N GLY A 587 -45.88 -75.87 -93.98
CA GLY A 587 -46.00 -77.20 -94.57
C GLY A 587 -44.68 -77.97 -94.44
N ALA A 588 -44.74 -79.09 -93.70
CA ALA A 588 -43.75 -80.16 -93.63
C ALA A 588 -42.29 -79.78 -93.27
N ALA A 589 -42.02 -79.68 -91.97
CA ALA A 589 -40.82 -80.21 -91.30
C ALA A 589 -41.00 -80.11 -89.77
N GLU A 590 -41.07 -81.29 -89.14
CA GLU A 590 -40.55 -81.69 -87.81
C GLU A 590 -40.77 -80.73 -86.61
N PHE A 591 -41.61 -81.03 -85.62
CA PHE A 591 -41.45 -82.09 -84.59
C PHE A 591 -40.14 -81.95 -83.79
N ASP A 592 -39.99 -80.85 -83.04
CA ASP A 592 -39.26 -80.90 -81.78
C ASP A 592 -39.67 -79.78 -80.81
N ASP A 593 -39.50 -80.08 -79.52
CA ASP A 593 -39.59 -79.20 -78.36
C ASP A 593 -40.94 -78.97 -77.66
N THR A 594 -41.64 -80.08 -77.42
CA THR A 594 -42.53 -80.27 -76.25
C THR A 594 -41.76 -80.44 -74.93
N LEU A 595 -40.51 -79.97 -74.80
CA LEU A 595 -39.63 -80.24 -73.66
C LEU A 595 -39.00 -79.01 -72.96
N SER A 596 -39.35 -77.78 -73.32
CA SER A 596 -38.86 -76.56 -72.62
C SER A 596 -39.82 -76.01 -71.54
N ARG A 597 -40.99 -76.63 -71.30
CA ARG A 597 -42.01 -76.11 -70.36
C ARG A 597 -41.93 -76.62 -68.91
N VAL A 598 -40.91 -77.40 -68.52
CA VAL A 598 -40.87 -78.05 -67.19
C VAL A 598 -39.59 -77.78 -66.35
N VAL A 599 -38.57 -77.05 -66.83
CA VAL A 599 -37.40 -76.75 -65.98
C VAL A 599 -37.02 -75.27 -66.06
N GLY A 600 -37.58 -74.48 -65.15
CA GLY A 600 -37.25 -73.05 -64.96
C GLY A 600 -37.72 -72.45 -63.64
N ARG A 601 -38.37 -73.22 -62.77
CA ARG A 601 -38.45 -72.91 -61.33
C ARG A 601 -37.35 -73.69 -60.64
N ILE A 602 -36.34 -72.99 -60.11
CA ILE A 602 -35.59 -73.25 -58.86
C ILE A 602 -34.14 -72.72 -58.98
N ARG A 603 -33.79 -71.85 -58.01
CA ARG A 603 -32.47 -71.28 -57.61
C ARG A 603 -31.94 -70.15 -58.50
N VAL A 604 -31.56 -68.99 -57.97
CA VAL A 604 -30.74 -68.74 -56.77
C VAL A 604 -31.23 -67.50 -56.00
N GLY A 605 -31.22 -67.58 -54.67
CA GLY A 605 -31.32 -66.43 -53.78
C GLY A 605 -29.97 -66.11 -53.12
N ARG A 606 -29.96 -64.95 -52.44
CA ARG A 606 -28.95 -64.43 -51.49
C ARG A 606 -27.60 -64.00 -52.08
N HIS A 607 -27.35 -62.69 -52.07
CA HIS A 607 -26.85 -62.03 -50.85
C HIS A 607 -27.59 -60.71 -50.62
#